data_AF-A0A2E4T1X3-F1
#
_entry.id   AF-A0A2E4T1X3-F1
#
_cell.length_a   1.000
_cell.length_b   1.000
_cell.length_c   1.000
_cell.angle_alpha   90.00
_cell.angle_beta   90.00
_cell.angle_gamma   90.00
#
_symmetry.space_group_name_H-M   'P 1'
#
loop_
_entity.id
_entity.type
_entity.pdbx_description
1 polymer ?
#
loop_
_entity_poly.entity_id
_entity_poly.type
_entity_poly.pdbx_seq_one_letter_code
_entity_poly.pdbx_strand_id
1 'polypeptide(L)'
;MINAHKLLKRFEMFDFESRFVNRYKPKYSLYNLINDDLKKLPNGTFGKDFYRYMNYDNSSIVDLYNLYKNKKDTEKIKRYKQDWSVVHDLQHFVTGYDTSLVGEGLMFAFSLRHEFRPTIIAIIIYYAVQQLFKKKGFIKSKYWINLVREANRLSKHTKWFMSVDWKEKFTKPTEQVLKEIGVYEKPELWIISKSYINHHQRYKGEI
;
A
#
# COMPACT_ATOMS: atom_id res chain seq x y z
N MET A 1 12.03 0.64 18.35
CA MET A 1 11.86 0.45 16.88
C MET A 1 11.54 1.79 16.24
N ILE A 2 12.20 2.17 15.15
CA ILE A 2 11.79 3.33 14.36
C ILE A 2 10.49 2.92 13.66
N ASN A 3 9.38 3.54 14.04
CA ASN A 3 8.11 3.37 13.35
C ASN A 3 8.28 3.92 11.91
N ALA A 4 7.85 3.18 10.89
CA ALA A 4 7.87 3.61 9.48
C ALA A 4 7.29 5.02 9.31
N HIS A 5 6.27 5.34 10.11
CA HIS A 5 5.62 6.63 10.21
C HIS A 5 6.53 7.76 10.71
N LYS A 6 7.43 7.51 11.67
CA LYS A 6 8.43 8.50 12.10
C LYS A 6 9.45 8.78 10.99
N LEU A 7 9.72 7.78 10.14
CA LEU A 7 10.57 7.96 8.97
C LEU A 7 9.83 8.77 7.91
N LEU A 8 8.60 8.39 7.55
CA LEU A 8 7.74 9.09 6.59
C LEU A 8 7.44 10.54 6.97
N LYS A 9 7.26 10.82 8.27
CA LYS A 9 7.08 12.18 8.80
C LYS A 9 8.36 13.01 8.70
N ARG A 10 9.53 12.39 8.93
CA ARG A 10 10.85 13.03 8.71
C ARG A 10 11.12 13.35 7.25
N PHE A 11 10.45 12.65 6.33
CA PHE A 11 10.65 12.91 4.91
C PHE A 11 9.97 14.19 4.44
N GLU A 12 9.04 14.83 5.19
CA GLU A 12 8.35 16.14 4.99
C GLU A 12 7.95 16.57 3.55
N MET A 13 8.22 15.72 2.57
CA MET A 13 8.20 15.90 1.12
C MET A 13 7.61 14.63 0.52
N PHE A 14 6.45 14.19 1.02
CA PHE A 14 5.64 13.35 0.17
C PHE A 14 5.10 14.26 -0.94
N ASP A 15 5.90 14.40 -2.00
CA ASP A 15 5.53 15.23 -3.14
C ASP A 15 4.31 14.59 -3.79
N PHE A 16 3.14 15.17 -3.51
CA PHE A 16 1.94 14.94 -4.29
C PHE A 16 2.07 15.76 -5.56
N GLU A 17 2.94 15.28 -6.45
CA GLU A 17 3.28 15.98 -7.68
C GLU A 17 2.02 16.32 -8.49
N SER A 18 2.00 17.54 -9.04
CA SER A 18 0.86 18.06 -9.80
C SER A 18 0.44 17.15 -10.94
N ARG A 19 1.38 16.42 -11.55
CA ARG A 19 1.10 15.45 -12.62
C ARG A 19 0.11 14.35 -12.20
N PHE A 20 0.21 13.84 -10.97
CA PHE A 20 -0.70 12.78 -10.50
C PHE A 20 -2.07 13.34 -10.14
N VAL A 21 -2.10 14.49 -9.48
CA VAL A 21 -3.34 15.23 -9.18
C VAL A 21 -4.06 15.63 -10.48
N ASN A 22 -3.33 15.94 -11.54
CA ASN A 22 -3.91 16.31 -12.84
C ASN A 22 -4.47 15.10 -13.59
N ARG A 23 -3.81 13.94 -13.51
CA ARG A 23 -4.30 12.68 -14.07
C ARG A 23 -5.49 12.10 -13.29
N TYR A 24 -5.61 12.46 -12.01
CA TYR A 24 -6.68 12.01 -11.12
C TYR A 24 -8.04 12.60 -11.52
N LYS A 25 -8.96 11.70 -11.90
CA LYS A 25 -10.32 12.01 -12.36
C LYS A 25 -11.33 11.13 -11.60
N PRO A 26 -11.61 11.44 -10.32
CA PRO A 26 -12.48 10.60 -9.50
C PRO A 26 -13.94 10.69 -9.95
N LYS A 27 -14.62 9.55 -10.01
CA LYS A 27 -16.09 9.48 -10.20
C LYS A 27 -16.86 9.69 -8.89
N TYR A 28 -16.24 9.36 -7.76
CA TYR A 28 -16.80 9.40 -6.41
C TYR A 28 -15.66 9.48 -5.38
N SER A 29 -16.00 9.51 -4.09
CA SER A 29 -14.99 9.51 -3.02
C SER A 29 -14.69 8.11 -2.60
N LEU A 30 -13.52 7.60 -2.95
CA LEU A 30 -13.11 6.29 -2.48
C LEU A 30 -13.03 6.27 -0.95
N TYR A 31 -12.50 7.34 -0.35
CA TYR A 31 -12.45 7.52 1.10
C TYR A 31 -13.82 7.35 1.77
N ASN A 32 -14.88 7.98 1.24
CA ASN A 32 -16.22 7.85 1.83
C ASN A 32 -16.89 6.48 1.56
N LEU A 33 -16.38 5.69 0.61
CA LEU A 33 -16.86 4.30 0.40
C LEU A 33 -16.31 3.34 1.45
N ILE A 34 -15.26 3.73 2.16
CA ILE A 34 -14.71 2.94 3.26
C ILE A 34 -15.54 3.21 4.51
N ASN A 35 -16.62 2.45 4.65
CA ASN A 35 -17.55 2.57 5.77
C ASN A 35 -18.15 1.20 6.13
N ASP A 36 -19.06 1.18 7.11
CA ASP A 36 -19.69 -0.04 7.60
C ASP A 36 -20.60 -0.76 6.59
N ASP A 37 -20.91 -0.16 5.44
CA ASP A 37 -21.62 -0.89 4.37
C ASP A 37 -20.75 -1.97 3.75
N LEU A 38 -19.41 -1.81 3.74
CA LEU A 38 -18.51 -2.88 3.30
C LEU A 38 -18.60 -4.12 4.22
N LYS A 39 -18.90 -3.91 5.51
CA LYS A 39 -19.16 -5.01 6.45
C LYS A 39 -20.41 -5.80 6.08
N LYS A 40 -21.40 -5.18 5.43
CA LYS A 40 -22.68 -5.84 5.09
C LYS A 40 -22.57 -6.70 3.83
N LEU A 41 -21.50 -6.56 3.06
CA LEU A 41 -21.29 -7.35 1.85
C LEU A 41 -21.11 -8.84 2.15
N PRO A 42 -21.50 -9.74 1.23
CA PRO A 42 -21.30 -11.19 1.39
C PRO A 42 -19.84 -11.57 1.58
N ASN A 43 -19.60 -12.67 2.31
CA ASN A 43 -18.25 -13.24 2.45
C ASN A 43 -17.65 -13.61 1.10
N GLY A 44 -16.34 -13.39 0.93
CA GLY A 44 -15.63 -13.66 -0.33
C GLY A 44 -15.75 -12.54 -1.37
N THR A 45 -16.54 -11.49 -1.09
CA THR A 45 -16.47 -10.24 -1.86
C THR A 45 -15.26 -9.43 -1.44
N PHE A 46 -14.68 -8.70 -2.39
CA PHE A 46 -13.48 -7.90 -2.17
C PHE A 46 -13.71 -6.84 -1.09
N GLY A 47 -14.86 -6.17 -1.09
CA GLY A 47 -15.17 -5.15 -0.09
C GLY A 47 -15.28 -5.72 1.33
N LYS A 48 -15.89 -6.91 1.49
CA LYS A 48 -15.98 -7.59 2.79
C LYS A 48 -14.61 -8.03 3.29
N ASP A 49 -13.79 -8.59 2.41
CA ASP A 49 -12.44 -9.07 2.74
C ASP A 49 -11.50 -7.90 3.06
N PHE A 50 -11.61 -6.80 2.33
CA PHE A 50 -10.89 -5.57 2.62
C PHE A 50 -11.36 -4.92 3.93
N TYR A 51 -12.66 -4.90 4.22
CA TYR A 51 -13.18 -4.44 5.52
C TYR A 51 -12.61 -5.25 6.68
N ARG A 52 -12.53 -6.58 6.55
CA ARG A 52 -11.85 -7.43 7.55
C ARG A 52 -10.38 -7.04 7.69
N TYR A 53 -9.69 -6.82 6.57
CA TYR A 53 -8.29 -6.42 6.56
C TYR A 53 -8.07 -5.09 7.30
N MET A 54 -8.97 -4.14 7.13
CA MET A 54 -8.90 -2.84 7.81
C MET A 54 -9.16 -2.91 9.32
N ASN A 55 -9.79 -3.98 9.83
CA ASN A 55 -10.29 -4.02 11.20
C ASN A 55 -9.73 -5.17 12.07
N TYR A 56 -8.87 -6.06 11.53
CA TYR A 56 -8.48 -7.28 12.27
C TYR A 56 -7.52 -7.03 13.46
N ASP A 57 -6.81 -5.89 13.52
CA ASP A 57 -5.86 -5.63 14.61
C ASP A 57 -5.80 -4.13 15.04
N ASN A 58 -6.81 -3.32 14.68
CA ASN A 58 -6.83 -1.86 14.91
C ASN A 58 -5.55 -1.09 14.45
N SER A 59 -4.65 -1.77 13.72
CA SER A 59 -3.27 -1.38 13.44
C SER A 59 -2.91 -1.45 11.96
N SER A 60 -3.80 -2.02 11.14
CA SER A 60 -3.56 -2.33 9.73
C SER A 60 -3.78 -1.14 8.79
N ILE A 61 -4.33 -0.03 9.29
CA ILE A 61 -4.45 1.22 8.54
C ILE A 61 -3.41 2.21 9.03
N VAL A 62 -2.66 2.76 8.08
CA VAL A 62 -1.97 4.02 8.28
C VAL A 62 -2.89 5.14 7.85
N ASP A 63 -3.34 5.97 8.78
CA ASP A 63 -4.10 7.18 8.43
C ASP A 63 -3.18 8.26 7.83
N LEU A 64 -2.70 7.99 6.60
CA LEU A 64 -1.81 8.85 5.85
C LEU A 64 -2.46 10.20 5.55
N TYR A 65 -3.78 10.24 5.40
CA TYR A 65 -4.48 11.49 5.17
C TYR A 65 -4.26 12.46 6.32
N ASN A 66 -4.47 12.03 7.57
CA ASN A 66 -4.24 12.89 8.72
C ASN A 66 -2.75 13.25 8.90
N LEU A 67 -1.82 12.41 8.44
CA LEU A 67 -0.38 12.73 8.44
C LEU A 67 -0.01 13.83 7.43
N TYR A 68 -0.67 13.87 6.27
CA TYR A 68 -0.32 14.77 5.16
C TYR A 68 -1.35 15.89 4.90
N LYS A 69 -2.36 16.02 5.77
CA LYS A 69 -3.39 17.06 5.69
C LYS A 69 -2.74 18.44 5.81
N ASN A 70 -2.93 19.26 4.78
CA ASN A 70 -2.49 20.66 4.79
C ASN A 70 -3.71 21.58 4.64
N LYS A 71 -3.81 22.60 5.51
CA LYS A 71 -4.91 23.58 5.47
C LYS A 71 -4.98 24.37 4.16
N LYS A 72 -3.86 24.49 3.44
CA LYS A 72 -3.75 25.21 2.17
C LYS A 72 -4.09 24.36 0.94
N ASP A 73 -4.35 23.06 1.10
CA ASP A 73 -4.71 22.19 -0.02
C ASP A 73 -6.02 22.66 -0.66
N THR A 74 -6.09 22.67 -1.99
CA THR A 74 -7.36 22.81 -2.71
C THR A 74 -8.22 21.57 -2.48
N GLU A 75 -9.53 21.66 -2.70
CA GLU A 75 -10.41 20.48 -2.54
C GLU A 75 -10.00 19.31 -3.43
N LYS A 76 -9.50 19.57 -4.63
CA LYS A 76 -8.98 18.52 -5.52
C LYS A 76 -7.77 17.80 -4.90
N ILE A 77 -6.85 18.54 -4.29
CA ILE A 77 -5.66 17.97 -3.62
C ILE A 77 -6.07 17.20 -2.37
N LYS A 78 -6.95 17.76 -1.53
CA LYS A 78 -7.47 17.06 -0.35
C LYS A 78 -8.08 15.72 -0.74
N ARG A 79 -8.94 15.74 -1.77
CA ARG A 79 -9.60 14.55 -2.28
C ARG A 79 -8.63 13.54 -2.86
N TYR A 80 -7.60 13.98 -3.57
CA TYR A 80 -6.55 13.09 -4.05
C TYR A 80 -5.82 12.41 -2.89
N LYS A 81 -5.42 13.16 -1.85
CA LYS A 81 -4.74 12.62 -0.67
C LYS A 81 -5.59 11.61 0.09
N GLN A 82 -6.88 11.88 0.25
CA GLN A 82 -7.84 10.96 0.88
C GLN A 82 -7.93 9.63 0.12
N ASP A 83 -8.22 9.71 -1.18
CA ASP A 83 -8.42 8.50 -1.98
C ASP A 83 -7.09 7.75 -2.21
N TRP A 84 -5.95 8.46 -2.26
CA TRP A 84 -4.62 7.86 -2.28
C TRP A 84 -4.30 7.09 -1.00
N SER A 85 -4.73 7.59 0.17
CA SER A 85 -4.54 6.89 1.44
C SER A 85 -5.29 5.56 1.46
N VAL A 86 -6.50 5.51 0.88
CA VAL A 86 -7.22 4.24 0.72
C VAL A 86 -6.52 3.32 -0.28
N VAL A 87 -6.05 3.86 -1.40
CA VAL A 87 -5.33 3.07 -2.41
C VAL A 87 -4.04 2.48 -1.85
N HIS A 88 -3.34 3.18 -0.97
CA HIS A 88 -2.19 2.67 -0.23
C HIS A 88 -2.55 1.42 0.58
N ASP A 89 -3.62 1.49 1.38
CA ASP A 89 -4.04 0.34 2.19
C ASP A 89 -4.57 -0.81 1.33
N LEU A 90 -5.23 -0.50 0.20
CA LEU A 90 -5.60 -1.49 -0.80
C LEU A 90 -4.37 -2.19 -1.39
N GLN A 91 -3.27 -1.46 -1.63
CA GLN A 91 -2.03 -2.06 -2.11
C GLN A 91 -1.44 -3.02 -1.08
N HIS A 92 -1.45 -2.65 0.21
CA HIS A 92 -1.07 -3.58 1.28
C HIS A 92 -1.96 -4.83 1.29
N PHE A 93 -3.28 -4.65 1.22
CA PHE A 93 -4.24 -5.76 1.22
C PHE A 93 -3.99 -6.76 0.06
N VAL A 94 -3.84 -6.27 -1.17
CA VAL A 94 -3.70 -7.16 -2.35
C VAL A 94 -2.32 -7.79 -2.45
N THR A 95 -1.28 -7.14 -1.92
CA THR A 95 0.09 -7.68 -1.94
C THR A 95 0.40 -8.55 -0.72
N GLY A 96 -0.29 -8.30 0.39
CA GLY A 96 0.02 -8.88 1.69
C GLY A 96 1.28 -8.30 2.34
N TYR A 97 1.82 -7.17 1.83
CA TYR A 97 2.85 -6.45 2.55
C TYR A 97 2.27 -5.88 3.84
N ASP A 98 2.96 -6.10 4.95
CA ASP A 98 2.53 -5.55 6.24
C ASP A 98 2.94 -4.08 6.39
N THR A 99 2.55 -3.46 7.51
CA THR A 99 2.91 -2.08 7.87
C THR A 99 4.26 -1.98 8.60
N SER A 100 5.07 -3.04 8.54
CA SER A 100 6.45 -2.97 9.03
C SER A 100 7.27 -2.02 8.15
N LEU A 101 8.38 -1.48 8.66
CA LEU A 101 9.25 -0.61 7.86
C LEU A 101 9.72 -1.27 6.55
N VAL A 102 9.86 -2.60 6.53
CA VAL A 102 10.22 -3.35 5.32
C VAL A 102 9.01 -3.44 4.40
N GLY A 103 7.84 -3.83 4.92
CA GLY A 103 6.60 -3.94 4.14
C GLY A 103 6.16 -2.63 3.49
N GLU A 104 6.22 -1.52 4.22
CA GLU A 104 6.01 -0.15 3.72
C GLU A 104 6.95 0.17 2.55
N GLY A 105 8.24 -0.13 2.70
CA GLY A 105 9.21 0.07 1.62
C GLY A 105 8.93 -0.78 0.38
N LEU A 106 8.42 -2.00 0.55
CA LEU A 106 8.02 -2.87 -0.57
C LEU A 106 6.72 -2.39 -1.22
N MET A 107 5.74 -1.91 -0.45
CA MET A 107 4.54 -1.29 -1.00
C MET A 107 4.91 -0.05 -1.83
N PHE A 108 5.83 0.79 -1.36
CA PHE A 108 6.31 1.91 -2.16
C PHE A 108 7.04 1.46 -3.43
N ALA A 109 7.88 0.41 -3.35
CA ALA A 109 8.53 -0.15 -4.52
C ALA A 109 7.52 -0.73 -5.54
N PHE A 110 6.42 -1.32 -5.07
CA PHE A 110 5.33 -1.79 -5.91
C PHE A 110 4.63 -0.63 -6.62
N SER A 111 4.36 0.49 -5.93
CA SER A 111 3.64 1.64 -6.52
C SER A 111 4.49 2.47 -7.49
N LEU A 112 5.83 2.40 -7.44
CA LEU A 112 6.76 3.20 -8.26
C LEU A 112 6.47 3.20 -9.76
N ARG A 113 5.97 2.08 -10.32
CA ARG A 113 5.68 2.01 -11.77
C ARG A 113 4.54 2.95 -12.17
N HIS A 114 3.56 3.16 -11.29
CA HIS A 114 2.41 4.00 -11.57
C HIS A 114 2.58 5.41 -11.01
N GLU A 115 3.20 5.50 -9.83
CA GLU A 115 3.44 6.74 -9.10
C GLU A 115 4.91 6.86 -8.74
N PHE A 116 5.74 7.04 -9.75
CA PHE A 116 7.14 7.35 -9.53
C PHE A 116 7.27 8.65 -8.72
N ARG A 117 7.91 8.59 -7.56
CA ARG A 117 8.22 9.77 -6.75
C ARG A 117 9.69 9.72 -6.34
N PRO A 118 10.48 10.78 -6.62
CA PRO A 118 11.90 10.81 -6.24
C PRO A 118 12.13 10.55 -4.74
N THR A 119 11.20 11.01 -3.89
CA THR A 119 11.29 10.85 -2.43
C THR A 119 11.15 9.39 -1.98
N ILE A 120 10.29 8.61 -2.64
CA ILE A 120 10.17 7.16 -2.41
C ILE A 120 11.51 6.46 -2.70
N ILE A 121 12.18 6.84 -3.80
CA ILE A 121 13.46 6.24 -4.17
C ILE A 121 14.54 6.61 -3.15
N ALA A 122 14.56 7.87 -2.70
CA ALA A 122 15.47 8.30 -1.65
C ALA A 122 15.28 7.49 -0.36
N ILE A 123 14.04 7.18 0.03
CA ILE A 123 13.72 6.31 1.17
C ILE A 123 14.30 4.90 0.97
N ILE A 124 14.06 4.29 -0.19
CA ILE A 124 14.52 2.93 -0.51
C ILE A 124 16.05 2.86 -0.48
N ILE A 125 16.73 3.85 -1.09
CA ILE A 125 18.21 3.93 -1.11
C ILE A 125 18.74 4.13 0.31
N TYR A 126 18.19 5.07 1.07
CA TYR A 126 18.60 5.32 2.45
C TYR A 126 18.51 4.05 3.31
N TYR A 127 17.43 3.27 3.17
CA TYR A 127 17.29 2.02 3.89
C TYR A 127 18.32 0.97 3.45
N ALA A 128 18.55 0.82 2.14
CA ALA A 128 19.56 -0.10 1.61
C ALA A 128 20.97 0.24 2.14
N VAL A 129 21.33 1.53 2.13
CA VAL A 129 22.59 2.07 2.66
C VAL A 129 22.71 1.80 4.16
N GLN A 130 21.68 2.12 4.94
CA GLN A 130 21.68 1.84 6.39
C GLN A 130 21.92 0.36 6.70
N GLN A 131 21.34 -0.56 5.92
CA GLN A 131 21.51 -2.00 6.15
C GLN A 131 22.91 -2.48 5.75
N LEU A 132 23.52 -1.89 4.72
CA LEU A 132 24.92 -2.12 4.36
C LEU A 132 25.87 -1.69 5.50
N PHE A 133 25.67 -0.50 6.06
CA PHE A 133 26.58 0.07 7.08
C PHE A 133 26.33 -0.43 8.51
N LYS A 134 25.12 -0.89 8.86
CA LYS A 134 24.77 -1.38 10.23
C LYS A 134 25.22 -2.82 10.53
N LYS A 135 26.35 -3.28 9.98
CA LYS A 135 26.94 -4.62 10.22
C LYS A 135 26.03 -5.82 9.87
N LYS A 136 24.95 -5.62 9.10
CA LYS A 136 24.05 -6.69 8.66
C LYS A 136 24.58 -7.46 7.44
N GLY A 137 25.64 -6.95 6.80
CA GLY A 137 26.39 -7.61 5.75
C GLY A 137 25.72 -7.53 4.36
N PHE A 138 26.53 -7.76 3.32
CA PHE A 138 26.13 -7.72 1.90
C PHE A 138 24.91 -8.61 1.58
N ILE A 139 24.79 -9.77 2.26
CA ILE A 139 23.71 -10.74 2.04
C ILE A 139 22.33 -10.15 2.34
N LYS A 140 22.18 -9.44 3.47
CA LYS A 140 20.89 -8.81 3.84
C LYS A 140 20.53 -7.67 2.89
N SER A 141 21.52 -6.96 2.37
CA SER A 141 21.31 -5.92 1.37
C SER A 141 20.93 -6.50 0.01
N LYS A 142 21.55 -7.62 -0.42
CA LYS A 142 21.16 -8.34 -1.64
C LYS A 142 19.73 -8.88 -1.53
N TYR A 143 19.35 -9.43 -0.38
CA TYR A 143 17.98 -9.89 -0.13
C TYR A 143 16.97 -8.73 -0.21
N TRP A 144 17.28 -7.59 0.41
CA TRP A 144 16.45 -6.37 0.30
C TRP A 144 16.28 -5.91 -1.14
N ILE A 145 17.35 -5.86 -1.93
CA ILE A 145 17.30 -5.48 -3.35
C ILE A 145 16.41 -6.44 -4.15
N ASN A 146 16.49 -7.74 -3.86
CA ASN A 146 15.64 -8.73 -4.52
C ASN A 146 14.16 -8.56 -4.17
N LEU A 147 13.83 -8.26 -2.91
CA LEU A 147 12.45 -7.95 -2.50
C LEU A 147 11.92 -6.70 -3.23
N VAL A 148 12.72 -5.63 -3.32
CA VAL A 148 12.34 -4.40 -4.03
C VAL A 148 12.13 -4.68 -5.53
N ARG A 149 13.00 -5.49 -6.14
CA ARG A 149 12.86 -5.91 -7.55
C ARG A 149 11.61 -6.74 -7.78
N GLU A 150 11.31 -7.66 -6.89
CA GLU A 150 10.08 -8.47 -6.93
C GLU A 150 8.85 -7.58 -6.82
N ALA A 151 8.80 -6.69 -5.83
CA ALA A 151 7.68 -5.76 -5.64
C ALA A 151 7.41 -4.92 -6.90
N ASN A 152 8.46 -4.36 -7.52
CA ASN A 152 8.33 -3.62 -8.78
C ASN A 152 7.96 -4.54 -9.97
N ARG A 153 8.39 -5.80 -9.98
CA ARG A 153 7.98 -6.75 -11.03
C ARG A 153 6.49 -7.07 -10.94
N LEU A 154 5.96 -7.26 -9.73
CA LEU A 154 4.56 -7.61 -9.49
C LEU A 154 3.59 -6.51 -9.95
N SER A 155 4.01 -5.23 -9.90
CA SER A 155 3.17 -4.13 -10.39
C SER A 155 3.17 -3.93 -11.91
N LYS A 156 3.91 -4.76 -12.67
CA LYS A 156 4.06 -4.62 -14.13
C LYS A 156 2.75 -4.65 -14.89
N HIS A 157 1.87 -5.57 -14.49
CA HIS A 157 0.61 -5.80 -15.18
C HIS A 157 -0.57 -5.14 -14.47
N THR A 158 -0.33 -4.47 -13.35
CA THR A 158 -1.40 -3.89 -12.56
C THR A 158 -1.93 -2.62 -13.20
N LYS A 159 -3.22 -2.34 -13.00
CA LYS A 159 -3.79 -1.03 -13.30
C LYS A 159 -3.21 0.00 -12.34
N TRP A 160 -3.28 1.29 -12.68
CA TRP A 160 -3.08 2.34 -11.69
C TRP A 160 -4.30 2.36 -10.76
N PHE A 161 -4.11 2.03 -9.49
CA PHE A 161 -5.22 1.81 -8.54
C PHE A 161 -6.09 3.05 -8.33
N MET A 162 -5.53 4.26 -8.49
CA MET A 162 -6.29 5.53 -8.46
C MET A 162 -7.28 5.69 -9.62
N SER A 163 -7.16 4.88 -10.68
CA SER A 163 -8.07 4.87 -11.83
C SER A 163 -9.09 3.73 -11.81
N VAL A 164 -9.01 2.83 -10.83
CA VAL A 164 -9.92 1.68 -10.72
C VAL A 164 -11.26 2.12 -10.16
N ASP A 165 -12.34 1.56 -10.71
CA ASP A 165 -13.69 1.76 -10.21
C ASP A 165 -13.98 0.83 -9.01
N TRP A 166 -13.41 1.16 -7.85
CA TRP A 166 -13.55 0.39 -6.61
C TRP A 166 -14.98 0.17 -6.12
N LYS A 167 -15.91 1.10 -6.35
CA LYS A 167 -17.34 0.91 -6.06
C LYS A 167 -17.90 -0.34 -6.74
N GLU A 168 -17.54 -0.54 -8.01
CA GLU A 168 -17.89 -1.74 -8.77
C GLU A 168 -17.10 -2.96 -8.29
N LYS A 169 -15.83 -2.80 -7.89
CA LYS A 169 -14.99 -3.93 -7.46
C LYS A 169 -15.36 -4.46 -6.08
N PHE A 170 -15.80 -3.62 -5.15
CA PHE A 170 -16.10 -4.04 -3.78
C PHE A 170 -17.18 -5.13 -3.71
N THR A 171 -18.13 -5.15 -4.65
CA THR A 171 -19.20 -6.14 -4.68
C THR A 171 -18.83 -7.45 -5.39
N LYS A 172 -17.67 -7.50 -6.06
CA LYS A 172 -17.21 -8.67 -6.82
C LYS A 172 -16.38 -9.62 -5.95
N PRO A 173 -16.27 -10.92 -6.32
CA PRO A 173 -15.38 -11.85 -5.66
C PRO A 173 -13.91 -11.38 -5.65
N THR A 174 -13.20 -11.59 -4.54
CA THR A 174 -11.82 -11.12 -4.37
C THR A 174 -10.90 -11.62 -5.48
N GLU A 175 -10.95 -12.91 -5.81
CA GLU A 175 -10.12 -13.50 -6.86
C GLU A 175 -10.37 -12.87 -8.25
N GLN A 176 -11.65 -12.57 -8.55
CA GLN A 176 -12.01 -11.90 -9.79
C GLN A 176 -11.43 -10.49 -9.84
N VAL A 177 -11.53 -9.72 -8.76
CA VAL A 177 -10.99 -8.36 -8.70
C VAL A 177 -9.49 -8.36 -8.89
N LEU A 178 -8.75 -9.27 -8.22
CA LEU A 178 -7.29 -9.37 -8.37
C LEU A 178 -6.88 -9.59 -9.83
N LYS A 179 -7.56 -10.50 -10.55
CA LYS A 179 -7.35 -10.71 -11.99
C LYS A 179 -7.69 -9.45 -12.80
N GLU A 180 -8.82 -8.80 -12.54
CA GLU A 180 -9.27 -7.61 -13.27
C GLU A 180 -8.36 -6.38 -13.08
N ILE A 181 -7.67 -6.27 -11.94
CA ILE A 181 -6.71 -5.19 -11.66
C ILE A 181 -5.27 -5.57 -12.00
N GLY A 182 -5.03 -6.79 -12.49
CA GLY A 182 -3.73 -7.25 -12.97
C GLY A 182 -2.77 -7.76 -11.89
N VAL A 183 -3.30 -8.16 -10.73
CA VAL A 183 -2.55 -8.84 -9.67
C VAL A 183 -2.66 -10.35 -9.89
N TYR A 184 -1.69 -10.91 -10.60
CA TYR A 184 -1.68 -12.33 -10.99
C TYR A 184 -0.77 -13.20 -10.12
N GLU A 185 0.21 -12.58 -9.48
CA GLU A 185 1.28 -13.26 -8.77
C GLU A 185 1.35 -12.77 -7.32
N LYS A 186 1.80 -13.64 -6.42
CA LYS A 186 2.07 -13.31 -5.02
C LYS A 186 3.56 -13.02 -4.83
N PRO A 187 3.95 -12.23 -3.81
CA PRO A 187 5.36 -11.96 -3.53
C PRO A 187 6.04 -13.17 -2.87
N GLU A 188 6.62 -14.06 -3.66
CA GLU A 188 7.23 -15.32 -3.25
C GLU A 188 8.32 -15.15 -2.19
N LEU A 189 9.14 -14.10 -2.31
CA LEU A 189 10.19 -13.83 -1.32
C LEU A 189 9.60 -13.26 -0.02
N TRP A 190 8.45 -12.59 -0.09
CA TRP A 190 7.80 -12.02 1.08
C TRP A 190 6.97 -13.03 1.85
N ILE A 191 6.28 -13.96 1.18
CA ILE A 191 5.36 -14.90 1.84
C ILE A 191 6.06 -15.83 2.84
N ILE A 192 7.35 -16.11 2.62
CA ILE A 192 8.17 -16.91 3.55
C ILE A 192 8.74 -16.08 4.71
N SER A 193 8.52 -14.76 4.71
CA SER A 193 8.97 -13.90 5.79
C SER A 193 8.11 -14.12 7.04
N LYS A 194 8.76 -14.14 8.21
CA LYS A 194 8.07 -14.21 9.50
C LYS A 194 7.05 -13.08 9.67
N SER A 195 7.33 -11.92 9.09
CA SER A 195 6.43 -10.76 9.06
C SER A 195 5.11 -11.10 8.35
N TYR A 196 5.20 -11.62 7.12
CA TYR A 196 4.03 -12.05 6.36
C TYR A 196 3.23 -13.12 7.08
N ILE A 197 3.89 -14.17 7.56
CA ILE A 197 3.22 -15.31 8.23
C ILE A 197 2.40 -14.80 9.42
N ASN A 198 3.04 -14.02 10.31
CA ASN A 198 2.36 -13.47 11.49
C ASN A 198 1.22 -12.53 11.09
N HIS A 199 1.44 -11.65 10.12
CA HIS A 199 0.44 -10.70 9.65
C HIS A 199 -0.78 -11.40 9.03
N HIS A 200 -0.53 -12.38 8.17
CA HIS A 200 -1.55 -13.10 7.43
C HIS A 200 -2.35 -14.06 8.33
N GLN A 201 -1.69 -14.74 9.28
CA GLN A 201 -2.38 -15.57 10.28
C GLN A 201 -3.31 -14.73 11.16
N ARG A 202 -2.85 -13.55 11.62
CA ARG A 202 -3.70 -12.62 12.39
C ARG A 202 -4.90 -12.13 11.59
N TYR A 203 -4.69 -11.72 10.33
CA TYR A 203 -5.77 -11.28 9.45
C TYR A 203 -6.83 -12.36 9.24
N LYS A 204 -6.42 -13.62 9.14
CA LYS A 204 -7.34 -14.76 9.02
C LYS A 204 -7.97 -15.19 10.34
N GLY A 205 -7.57 -14.62 11.47
CA GLY A 205 -8.03 -15.03 12.80
C GLY A 205 -7.49 -16.39 13.24
N GLU A 206 -6.34 -16.81 12.70
CA GLU A 206 -5.71 -18.10 13.01
C GLU A 206 -4.80 -18.03 14.25
N ILE A 207 -4.44 -16.82 14.71
CA ILE A 207 -3.66 -16.52 15.92
C ILE A 207 -4.09 -15.20 16.56
#